data_AF-A0AAD0K5X8-F1
#
_entry.id   AF-A0AAD0K5X8-F1
#
_cell.length_a   1.000
_cell.length_b   1.000
_cell.length_c   1.000
_cell.angle_alpha   90.00
_cell.angle_beta   90.00
_cell.angle_gamma   90.00
#
_symmetry.space_group_name_H-M   'P 1'
#
loop_
_entity.id
_entity.type
_entity.pdbx_description
1 polymer ?
#
loop_
_entity_poly.entity_id
_entity_poly.type
_entity_poly.pdbx_seq_one_letter_code
_entity_poly.pdbx_strand_id
1 'polypeptide(L)'
;MTDRSPSPGAQDPRPSGGTSFEHSIDLDKYELSSEVGDLPDDIDQLRLEIDRLDAVILAAIKRRSAVSKKIGAARMASGGPRLVHSREVKVLERFQDLGQEGHTLAMLLLRLGRGPLGR
;
A
#
# COMPACT_ATOMS: atom_id res chain seq x y z
N MET A 1 -25.90 16.60 48.39
CA MET A 1 -24.42 16.50 48.29
C MET A 1 -24.05 15.03 48.21
N THR A 2 -24.03 14.46 47.01
CA THR A 2 -23.27 13.25 46.70
C THR A 2 -22.73 13.46 45.30
N ASP A 3 -21.44 13.76 45.28
CA ASP A 3 -20.61 14.04 44.12
C ASP A 3 -20.40 12.75 43.31
N ARG A 4 -20.63 12.80 42.00
CA ARG A 4 -20.39 11.69 41.08
C ARG A 4 -19.35 12.15 40.07
N SER A 5 -18.09 12.04 40.46
CA SER A 5 -16.94 12.18 39.54
C SER A 5 -16.89 11.00 38.56
N PRO A 6 -16.54 11.21 37.27
CA PRO A 6 -16.26 10.15 36.32
C PRO A 6 -14.80 9.68 36.42
N SER A 7 -14.56 8.36 36.34
CA SER A 7 -13.21 7.78 36.27
C SER A 7 -12.51 8.12 34.94
N PRO A 8 -11.19 8.39 34.94
CA PRO A 8 -10.43 8.72 33.75
C PRO A 8 -10.07 7.47 32.95
N GLY A 9 -10.02 7.64 31.62
CA GLY A 9 -9.84 6.57 30.65
C GLY A 9 -8.53 5.79 30.80
N ALA A 10 -8.66 4.47 30.78
CA ALA A 10 -7.58 3.59 30.38
C ALA A 10 -7.53 3.58 28.85
N GLN A 11 -6.60 4.35 28.29
CA GLN A 11 -6.18 4.13 26.90
C GLN A 11 -5.27 2.90 26.91
N ASP A 12 -5.76 1.79 26.36
CA ASP A 12 -4.93 0.64 26.04
C ASP A 12 -3.84 1.07 25.03
N PRO A 13 -2.56 0.81 25.30
CA PRO A 13 -1.54 0.97 24.29
C PRO A 13 -1.73 -0.15 23.26
N ARG A 14 -2.39 0.17 22.15
CA ARG A 14 -2.42 -0.73 20.99
C ARG A 14 -0.97 -0.97 20.54
N PRO A 15 -0.52 -2.22 20.40
CA PRO A 15 0.81 -2.48 19.88
C PRO A 15 0.83 -2.12 18.38
N SER A 16 1.42 -0.98 18.02
CA SER A 16 1.78 -0.64 16.63
C SER A 16 3.03 -1.42 16.20
N GLY A 17 2.95 -2.74 16.34
CA GLY A 17 4.05 -3.69 16.15
C GLY A 17 3.95 -4.51 14.86
N GLY A 18 3.31 -3.98 13.82
CA GLY A 18 3.53 -4.49 12.47
C GLY A 18 4.80 -3.85 11.96
N THR A 19 5.85 -4.62 11.69
CA THR A 19 7.01 -4.14 10.92
C THR A 19 6.48 -3.43 9.66
N SER A 20 6.47 -2.09 9.63
CA SER A 20 5.89 -1.37 8.48
C SER A 20 6.57 -1.88 7.23
N PHE A 21 5.78 -2.32 6.26
CA PHE A 21 6.25 -2.75 4.94
C PHE A 21 7.20 -1.71 4.33
N GLU A 22 7.04 -0.45 4.69
CA GLU A 22 7.87 0.71 4.33
C GLU A 22 9.34 0.56 4.73
N HIS A 23 9.67 -0.11 5.85
CA HIS A 23 11.07 -0.36 6.25
C HIS A 23 11.79 -1.41 5.37
N SER A 24 11.11 -2.00 4.39
CA SER A 24 11.73 -2.96 3.46
C SER A 24 12.55 -2.29 2.36
N ILE A 25 12.41 -0.97 2.18
CA ILE A 25 13.17 -0.17 1.21
C ILE A 25 13.61 1.14 1.85
N ASP A 26 14.77 1.64 1.42
CA ASP A 26 15.28 2.96 1.78
C ASP A 26 14.55 4.02 0.96
N LEU A 27 13.50 4.64 1.53
CA LEU A 27 12.66 5.63 0.85
C LEU A 27 13.40 6.93 0.55
N ASP A 28 14.33 7.33 1.43
CA ASP A 28 15.12 8.55 1.27
C ASP A 28 16.02 8.46 0.04
N LYS A 29 16.63 7.28 -0.18
CA LYS A 29 17.43 7.01 -1.38
C LYS A 29 16.65 7.18 -2.69
N TYR A 30 15.33 6.97 -2.67
CA TYR A 30 14.47 7.15 -3.84
C TYR A 30 13.71 8.47 -3.85
N GLU A 31 13.96 9.35 -2.87
CA GLU A 31 13.25 10.63 -2.70
C GLU A 31 11.73 10.40 -2.60
N LEU A 32 11.30 9.43 -1.79
CA LEU A 32 9.89 9.07 -1.59
C LEU A 32 9.42 9.25 -0.14
N SER A 33 10.16 10.02 0.65
CA SER A 33 9.74 10.39 2.00
C SER A 33 8.47 11.24 1.97
N SER A 34 7.64 11.13 3.00
CA SER A 34 6.44 11.96 3.16
C SER A 34 6.75 13.38 3.65
N GLU A 35 7.99 13.65 4.06
CA GLU A 35 8.42 14.98 4.51
C GLU A 35 8.54 15.93 3.32
N VAL A 36 7.80 17.04 3.37
CA VAL A 36 7.74 18.04 2.28
C VAL A 36 8.40 19.37 2.64
N GLY A 37 9.01 19.47 3.83
CA GLY A 37 9.54 20.74 4.36
C GLY A 37 10.69 21.34 3.55
N ASP A 38 11.40 20.53 2.77
CA ASP A 38 12.49 20.97 1.90
C ASP A 38 12.01 21.38 0.49
N LEU A 39 10.72 21.20 0.18
CA LEU A 39 10.15 21.58 -1.11
C LEU A 39 9.82 23.09 -1.14
N PRO A 40 9.96 23.75 -2.30
CA PRO A 40 9.51 25.14 -2.47
C PRO A 40 7.99 25.26 -2.32
N ASP A 41 7.51 26.40 -1.81
CA ASP A 41 6.08 26.74 -1.77
C ASP A 41 5.49 27.10 -3.15
N ASP A 42 6.28 27.00 -4.23
CA ASP A 42 5.86 27.31 -5.58
C ASP A 42 4.98 26.19 -6.17
N ILE A 43 3.76 26.56 -6.58
CA ILE A 43 2.74 25.62 -7.07
C ILE A 43 3.22 24.86 -8.31
N ASP A 44 3.96 25.49 -9.22
CA ASP A 44 4.40 24.85 -10.44
C ASP A 44 5.54 23.85 -10.15
N GLN A 45 6.43 24.15 -9.21
CA GLN A 45 7.40 23.18 -8.70
C GLN A 45 6.74 21.99 -8.01
N LEU A 46 5.73 22.23 -7.17
CA LEU A 46 4.99 21.15 -6.50
C LEU A 46 4.26 20.24 -7.50
N ARG A 47 3.74 20.79 -8.60
CA ARG A 47 3.13 20.00 -9.68
C ARG A 47 4.15 19.14 -10.41
N LEU A 48 5.34 19.67 -10.69
CA LEU A 48 6.42 18.88 -11.28
C LEU A 48 6.83 17.71 -10.37
N GLU A 49 6.78 17.92 -9.05
CA GLU A 49 7.03 16.85 -8.09
C GLU A 49 5.94 15.78 -8.13
N ILE A 50 4.66 16.16 -8.24
CA ILE A 50 3.57 15.20 -8.45
C ILE A 50 3.77 14.42 -9.77
N ASP A 51 4.12 15.08 -10.87
CA ASP A 51 4.37 14.43 -12.15
C ASP A 51 5.51 13.39 -12.05
N ARG A 52 6.57 13.71 -11.28
CA ARG A 52 7.67 12.78 -10.98
C ARG A 52 7.17 11.56 -10.21
N LEU A 53 6.40 11.79 -9.14
CA LEU A 53 5.83 10.72 -8.31
C LEU A 53 4.88 9.83 -9.12
N ASP A 54 4.04 10.40 -9.98
CA ASP A 54 3.13 9.67 -10.85
C ASP A 54 3.88 8.79 -11.86
N ALA A 55 5.01 9.29 -12.41
CA ALA A 55 5.87 8.48 -13.27
C ALA A 55 6.45 7.27 -12.53
N VAL A 56 6.88 7.45 -11.27
CA VAL A 56 7.38 6.37 -10.40
C VAL A 56 6.27 5.36 -10.09
N ILE A 57 5.09 5.82 -9.69
CA ILE A 57 3.91 5.00 -9.40
C ILE A 57 3.55 4.16 -10.64
N LEU A 58 3.46 4.78 -11.81
CA LEU A 58 3.13 4.10 -13.06
C LEU A 58 4.16 3.02 -13.41
N ALA A 59 5.46 3.32 -13.29
CA ALA A 59 6.52 2.36 -13.53
C ALA A 59 6.45 1.17 -12.56
N ALA A 60 6.25 1.45 -11.26
CA ALA A 60 6.12 0.44 -10.21
C ALA A 60 4.90 -0.47 -10.46
N ILE A 61 3.75 0.09 -10.83
CA ILE A 61 2.52 -0.65 -11.13
C ILE A 61 2.72 -1.57 -12.34
N LYS A 62 3.33 -1.06 -13.42
CA LYS A 62 3.64 -1.86 -14.62
C LYS A 62 4.55 -3.03 -14.27
N ARG A 63 5.63 -2.77 -13.52
CA ARG A 63 6.58 -3.80 -13.08
C ARG A 63 5.92 -4.83 -12.18
N ARG A 64 5.17 -4.40 -11.16
CA ARG A 64 4.41 -5.26 -10.24
C ARG A 64 3.44 -6.16 -10.99
N SER A 65 2.74 -5.62 -11.98
CA SER A 65 1.77 -6.36 -12.80
C SER A 65 2.47 -7.45 -13.63
N ALA A 66 3.61 -7.13 -14.26
CA ALA A 66 4.41 -8.10 -15.01
C ALA A 66 4.95 -9.23 -14.11
N VAL A 67 5.44 -8.90 -12.91
CA VAL A 67 5.89 -9.89 -11.93
C VAL A 67 4.73 -10.77 -11.46
N SER A 68 3.57 -10.19 -11.18
CA SER A 68 2.37 -10.94 -10.78
C SER A 68 1.93 -11.94 -11.85
N LYS A 69 1.92 -11.52 -13.13
CA LYS A 69 1.64 -12.40 -14.26
C LYS A 69 2.65 -13.56 -14.35
N LYS A 70 3.95 -13.27 -14.19
CA LYS A 70 5.01 -14.30 -14.18
C LYS A 70 4.83 -15.31 -13.04
N ILE A 71 4.45 -14.86 -11.84
CA ILE A 71 4.12 -15.73 -10.70
C ILE A 71 2.93 -16.63 -11.04
N GLY A 72 1.86 -16.07 -11.60
CA GLY A 72 0.68 -16.84 -12.02
C GLY A 72 1.03 -17.92 -13.05
N ALA A 73 1.83 -17.56 -14.07
CA ALA A 73 2.30 -18.50 -15.08
C ALA A 73 3.14 -19.64 -14.47
N ALA A 74 4.09 -19.31 -13.58
CA ALA A 74 4.91 -20.31 -12.90
C ALA A 74 4.06 -21.27 -12.05
N ARG A 75 3.06 -20.77 -11.33
CA ARG A 75 2.14 -21.61 -10.53
C ARG A 75 1.36 -22.59 -11.39
N MET A 76 0.80 -22.10 -12.50
CA MET A 76 0.06 -22.96 -13.44
C MET A 76 0.98 -24.03 -14.05
N ALA A 77 2.21 -23.66 -14.42
CA ALA A 77 3.20 -24.61 -14.92
C ALA A 77 3.57 -25.71 -13.90
N SER A 78 3.52 -25.40 -12.60
CA SER A 78 3.73 -26.37 -11.52
C SER A 78 2.45 -27.11 -11.08
N GLY A 79 1.34 -27.00 -11.82
CA GLY A 79 0.06 -27.66 -11.49
C GLY A 79 -0.69 -27.04 -10.31
N GLY A 80 -0.23 -25.89 -9.80
CA GLY A 80 -0.86 -25.18 -8.69
C GLY A 80 -1.98 -24.22 -9.14
N PRO A 81 -2.82 -23.76 -8.21
CA PRO A 81 -3.87 -22.80 -8.54
C PRO A 81 -3.27 -21.47 -8.99
N ARG A 82 -3.90 -20.86 -10.00
CA ARG A 82 -3.53 -19.53 -10.52
C ARG A 82 -3.60 -18.44 -9.44
N LEU A 83 -4.52 -18.60 -8.48
CA LEU A 83 -4.83 -17.64 -7.42
C LEU A 83 -4.64 -18.26 -6.04
N VAL A 84 -4.18 -17.45 -5.08
CA VAL A 84 -4.03 -17.87 -3.69
C VAL A 84 -4.66 -16.83 -2.80
N HIS A 85 -5.82 -17.15 -2.22
CA HIS A 85 -6.60 -16.22 -1.41
C HIS A 85 -5.79 -15.59 -0.27
N SER A 86 -5.00 -16.39 0.46
CA SER A 86 -4.17 -15.88 1.55
C SER A 86 -3.09 -14.89 1.10
N ARG A 87 -2.64 -14.94 -0.17
CA ARG A 87 -1.72 -13.96 -0.73
C ARG A 87 -2.43 -12.67 -1.14
N GLU A 88 -3.69 -12.74 -1.49
CA GLU A 88 -4.50 -11.58 -1.85
C GLU A 88 -4.90 -10.78 -0.63
N VAL A 89 -5.30 -11.46 0.45
CA VAL A 89 -5.57 -10.84 1.75
C VAL A 89 -4.34 -10.05 2.23
N LYS A 90 -3.14 -10.63 2.14
CA LYS A 90 -1.89 -9.92 2.45
C LYS A 90 -1.60 -8.71 1.55
N VAL A 91 -2.17 -8.65 0.35
CA VAL A 91 -2.07 -7.44 -0.47
C VAL A 91 -3.04 -6.39 0.06
N LEU A 92 -4.27 -6.75 0.40
CA LEU A 92 -5.25 -5.82 0.98
C LEU A 92 -4.73 -5.19 2.28
N GLU A 93 -4.20 -6.02 3.19
CA GLU A 93 -3.62 -5.59 4.47
C GLU A 93 -2.50 -4.55 4.29
N ARG A 94 -1.69 -4.64 3.23
CA ARG A 94 -0.59 -3.68 2.99
C ARG A 94 -1.06 -2.27 2.63
N PHE A 95 -2.25 -2.13 2.09
CA PHE A 95 -2.78 -0.83 1.68
C PHE A 95 -3.83 -0.31 2.68
N GLN A 96 -4.06 -0.99 3.80
CA GLN A 96 -5.07 -0.60 4.78
C GLN A 96 -4.82 0.78 5.39
N ASP A 97 -3.56 1.23 5.42
CA ASP A 97 -3.16 2.52 5.98
C ASP A 97 -3.70 3.70 5.16
N LEU A 98 -4.09 3.46 3.90
CA LEU A 98 -4.79 4.42 3.04
C LEU A 98 -6.34 4.35 3.21
N GLY A 99 -6.83 3.62 4.21
CA GLY A 99 -8.26 3.46 4.48
C GLY A 99 -9.04 2.78 3.34
N GLN A 100 -10.23 3.31 3.06
CA GLN A 100 -11.13 2.73 2.04
C GLN A 100 -10.51 2.78 0.63
N GLU A 101 -9.81 3.87 0.29
CA GLU A 101 -9.16 4.01 -1.01
C GLU A 101 -7.98 3.04 -1.17
N GLY A 102 -7.29 2.73 -0.09
CA GLY A 102 -6.28 1.68 -0.05
C GLY A 102 -6.79 0.31 -0.46
N HIS A 103 -7.96 -0.07 0.05
CA HIS A 103 -8.61 -1.31 -0.35
C HIS A 103 -8.96 -1.31 -1.85
N THR A 104 -9.50 -0.20 -2.37
CA THR A 104 -9.80 -0.04 -3.81
C THR A 104 -8.54 -0.17 -4.66
N LEU A 105 -7.45 0.52 -4.28
CA LEU A 105 -6.16 0.45 -4.94
C LEU A 105 -5.60 -0.98 -4.96
N ALA A 106 -5.60 -1.65 -3.82
CA ALA A 106 -5.13 -3.04 -3.72
C ALA A 106 -5.91 -3.97 -4.65
N MET A 107 -7.24 -3.80 -4.73
CA MET A 107 -8.09 -4.56 -5.64
C MET A 107 -7.76 -4.29 -7.12
N LEU A 108 -7.51 -3.04 -7.51
CA LEU A 108 -7.06 -2.69 -8.87
C LEU A 108 -5.73 -3.37 -9.20
N LEU A 109 -4.76 -3.28 -8.29
CA LEU A 109 -3.44 -3.90 -8.46
C LEU A 109 -3.50 -5.43 -8.56
N LEU A 110 -4.43 -6.08 -7.87
CA LEU A 110 -4.67 -7.52 -8.01
C LEU A 110 -5.24 -7.85 -9.39
N ARG A 111 -6.24 -7.09 -9.86
CA ARG A 111 -6.87 -7.26 -11.18
C ARG A 111 -5.87 -7.09 -12.32
N LEU A 112 -5.00 -6.08 -12.26
CA LEU A 112 -3.95 -5.84 -13.27
C LEU A 112 -2.97 -7.01 -13.42
N GLY A 113 -2.65 -7.70 -12.31
CA GLY A 113 -1.73 -8.84 -12.30
C GLY A 113 -2.37 -10.15 -12.74
N ARG A 114 -3.52 -10.51 -12.16
CA ARG A 114 -4.10 -11.86 -12.32
C ARG A 114 -5.28 -11.92 -13.29
N GLY A 115 -5.81 -10.77 -13.72
CA GLY A 115 -7.08 -10.65 -14.44
C GLY A 115 -8.28 -10.52 -13.49
N PRO A 116 -9.49 -10.29 -14.04
CA PRO A 116 -10.73 -10.26 -13.25
C PRO A 116 -11.06 -11.63 -12.64
N LEU A 117 -11.77 -11.63 -11.52
CA LEU A 117 -12.32 -12.83 -10.92
C LEU A 117 -13.52 -13.31 -11.75
N GLY A 118 -13.57 -14.61 -12.09
CA GLY A 118 -14.75 -15.25 -12.68
C GLY A 118 -14.87 -15.19 -14.21
N ARG A 119 -13.84 -15.62 -14.94
CA ARG A 119 -14.00 -15.96 -16.37
C ARG A 119 -13.82 -17.45 -16.58
#